data_AF-A0A836XBA7-F1
#
_entry.id   AF-A0A836XBA7-F1
#
_cell.length_a   1.000
_cell.length_b   1.000
_cell.length_c   1.000
_cell.angle_alpha   90.00
_cell.angle_beta   90.00
_cell.angle_gamma   90.00
#
_symmetry.space_group_name_H-M   'P 1'
#
loop_
_entity.id
_entity.type
_entity.pdbx_description
1 polymer ?
#
loop_
_entity_poly.entity_id
_entity_poly.type
_entity_poly.pdbx_seq_one_letter_code
_entity_poly.pdbx_strand_id
1 'polypeptide(L)'
;MRVRPSAGDLDWISGGERRDWFFSLPVAMRMGLPHLYVYKDGGTFLPDGGAGLKAVDDLSGRRTAHITDLVTEASSYAGVWIPSIRDRGGEMLISANVIDRAQGGAVDARRVVGELALERDIFMA
;
A
#
# COMPACT_ATOMS: atom_id res chain seq x y z
N MET A 1 -16.05 -16.06 -11.64
CA MET A 1 -16.01 -15.71 -10.21
C MET A 1 -14.60 -15.20 -9.91
N ARG A 2 -14.41 -13.89 -9.65
CA ARG A 2 -13.10 -13.37 -9.24
C ARG A 2 -12.91 -13.70 -7.76
N VAL A 3 -11.87 -14.45 -7.42
CA VAL A 3 -11.47 -14.71 -6.03
C VAL A 3 -10.99 -13.39 -5.43
N ARG A 4 -11.42 -13.07 -4.20
CA ARG A 4 -10.93 -11.88 -3.50
C ARG A 4 -9.49 -12.13 -3.03
N PRO A 5 -8.55 -11.18 -3.23
CA PRO A 5 -7.22 -11.29 -2.64
C PRO A 5 -7.33 -11.47 -1.12
N SER A 6 -6.50 -12.33 -0.57
CA SER A 6 -6.40 -12.61 0.84
C SER A 6 -5.02 -12.22 1.37
N ALA A 7 -4.86 -12.22 2.69
CA ALA A 7 -3.56 -12.00 3.32
C ALA A 7 -2.46 -12.96 2.82
N GLY A 8 -2.83 -14.18 2.42
CA GLY A 8 -1.89 -15.19 1.90
C GLY A 8 -1.37 -14.91 0.49
N ASP A 9 -1.95 -13.93 -0.21
CA ASP A 9 -1.54 -13.54 -1.55
C ASP A 9 -0.51 -12.40 -1.56
N LEU A 10 -0.11 -11.90 -0.39
CA LEU A 10 0.74 -10.73 -0.22
C LEU A 10 2.19 -11.11 0.06
N ASP A 11 3.12 -10.46 -0.64
CA ASP A 11 4.54 -10.49 -0.29
C ASP A 11 4.87 -9.43 0.77
N TRP A 12 4.29 -8.23 0.63
CA TRP A 12 4.66 -7.06 1.44
C TRP A 12 3.46 -6.22 1.88
N ILE A 13 3.64 -5.48 2.97
CA ILE A 13 2.81 -4.33 3.31
C ILE A 13 3.54 -3.07 2.87
N SER A 14 2.85 -2.13 2.25
CA SER A 14 3.44 -0.86 1.81
C SER A 14 2.72 0.34 2.42
N GLY A 15 3.42 1.47 2.53
CA GLY A 15 2.84 2.73 2.98
C GLY A 15 3.62 3.94 2.46
N GLY A 16 2.90 5.01 2.19
CA GLY A 16 3.43 6.27 1.68
C GLY A 16 4.12 7.15 2.73
N GLU A 17 5.12 7.89 2.28
CA GLU A 17 5.85 8.83 3.10
C GLU A 17 4.96 9.98 3.66
N ARG A 18 5.00 10.32 4.95
CA ARG A 18 5.58 9.62 6.12
C ARG A 18 4.51 9.07 7.05
N ARG A 19 3.30 9.63 6.98
CA ARG A 19 2.27 9.41 8.01
C ARG A 19 1.64 8.04 7.87
N ASP A 20 1.53 7.52 6.65
CA ASP A 20 1.02 6.18 6.40
C ASP A 20 1.86 5.12 7.12
N TRP A 21 3.14 5.39 7.39
CA TRP A 21 4.03 4.48 8.11
C TRP A 21 3.59 4.19 9.54
N PHE A 22 2.93 5.15 10.21
CA PHE A 22 2.36 4.90 11.55
C PHE A 22 1.24 3.84 11.52
N PHE A 23 0.62 3.60 10.37
CA PHE A 23 -0.48 2.63 10.22
C PHE A 23 -0.03 1.36 9.49
N SER A 24 0.82 1.49 8.47
CA SER A 24 1.32 0.37 7.68
C SER A 24 2.35 -0.48 8.42
N LEU A 25 3.20 0.11 9.29
CA LEU A 25 4.20 -0.66 10.04
C LEU A 25 3.58 -1.63 11.05
N PRO A 26 2.61 -1.23 11.90
CA PRO A 26 1.92 -2.18 12.79
C PRO A 26 1.23 -3.31 12.03
N VAL A 27 0.65 -3.03 10.85
CA VAL A 27 0.04 -4.07 9.99
C VAL A 27 1.10 -5.05 9.49
N ALA A 28 2.24 -4.56 8.99
CA ALA A 28 3.36 -5.39 8.56
C ALA A 28 3.86 -6.31 9.69
N MET A 29 4.07 -5.75 10.89
CA MET A 29 4.47 -6.50 12.08
C MET A 29 3.45 -7.56 12.47
N ARG A 30 2.16 -7.22 12.44
CA ARG A 30 1.07 -8.14 12.81
C ARG A 30 0.91 -9.30 11.83
N MET A 31 1.19 -9.06 10.55
CA MET A 31 1.10 -10.03 9.47
C MET A 31 2.40 -10.83 9.27
N GLY A 32 3.52 -10.41 9.89
CA GLY A 32 4.81 -11.03 9.70
C GLY A 32 5.38 -10.85 8.28
N LEU A 33 4.96 -9.79 7.58
CA LEU A 33 5.40 -9.45 6.24
C LEU A 33 6.37 -8.25 6.27
N PRO A 34 7.36 -8.18 5.36
CA PRO A 34 8.20 -7.00 5.22
C PRO A 34 7.39 -5.73 4.91
N HIS A 35 7.87 -4.60 5.41
CA HIS A 35 7.30 -3.28 5.11
C HIS A 35 8.08 -2.58 3.99
N LEU A 36 7.42 -2.33 2.87
CA LEU A 36 7.92 -1.56 1.73
C LEU A 36 7.60 -0.08 1.94
N TYR A 37 8.62 0.71 2.22
CA TYR A 37 8.51 2.16 2.34
C TYR A 37 8.45 2.77 0.94
N VAL A 38 7.41 3.58 0.66
CA VAL A 38 7.28 4.31 -0.61
C VAL A 38 7.43 5.80 -0.34
N TYR A 39 8.43 6.43 -0.96
CA TYR A 39 8.74 7.85 -0.81
C TYR A 39 8.01 8.71 -1.83
N LYS A 40 7.85 10.01 -1.54
CA LYS A 40 7.12 10.93 -2.43
C LYS A 40 7.79 11.17 -3.77
N ASP A 41 9.09 10.93 -3.86
CA ASP A 41 9.87 10.93 -5.10
C ASP A 41 9.71 9.63 -5.91
N GLY A 42 8.94 8.67 -5.38
CA GLY A 42 8.68 7.38 -5.97
C GLY A 42 9.74 6.31 -5.69
N GLY A 43 10.73 6.61 -4.84
CA GLY A 43 11.69 5.61 -4.35
C GLY A 43 11.01 4.56 -3.46
N THR A 44 11.46 3.31 -3.54
CA THR A 44 10.95 2.23 -2.68
C THR A 44 12.08 1.52 -1.93
N PHE A 45 11.84 1.17 -0.66
CA PHE A 45 12.88 0.66 0.22
C PHE A 45 12.37 -0.44 1.16
N LEU A 46 13.23 -1.39 1.51
CA LEU A 46 13.01 -2.42 2.52
C LEU A 46 14.04 -2.31 3.66
N PRO A 47 13.73 -2.79 4.88
CA PRO A 47 14.72 -2.94 5.94
C PRO A 47 15.88 -3.86 5.52
N ASP A 48 17.11 -3.44 5.79
CA ASP A 48 18.34 -4.19 5.44
C ASP A 48 18.97 -4.83 6.66
N GLY A 49 18.26 -5.74 7.33
CA GLY A 49 18.81 -6.57 8.41
C GLY A 49 19.48 -5.81 9.58
N GLY A 50 19.14 -4.54 9.79
CA GLY A 50 19.74 -3.66 10.81
C GLY A 50 20.70 -2.59 10.29
N ALA A 51 21.05 -2.59 9.01
CA ALA A 51 21.90 -1.58 8.37
C ALA A 51 21.16 -0.33 7.87
N GLY A 52 19.84 -0.25 8.12
CA GLY A 52 18.98 0.83 7.66
C GLY A 52 18.01 0.36 6.58
N LEU A 53 17.87 1.16 5.52
CA LEU A 53 16.97 0.91 4.39
C LEU A 53 17.76 0.65 3.11
N LYS A 54 17.37 -0.37 2.36
CA LYS A 54 17.92 -0.71 1.05
C LYS A 54 16.91 -0.42 -0.05
N ALA A 55 17.35 0.28 -1.09
CA ALA A 55 16.53 0.57 -2.26
C ALA A 55 16.10 -0.73 -2.95
N VAL A 56 14.86 -0.75 -3.43
CA VAL A 56 14.30 -1.85 -4.21
C VAL A 56 13.81 -1.29 -5.54
N ASP A 57 14.50 -1.66 -6.61
CA ASP A 57 14.18 -1.19 -7.96
C ASP A 57 13.40 -2.21 -8.78
N ASP A 58 13.45 -3.48 -8.39
CA ASP A 58 12.71 -4.58 -9.03
C ASP A 58 11.69 -5.17 -8.06
N LEU A 59 10.41 -4.96 -8.36
CA LEU A 59 9.27 -5.49 -7.64
C LEU A 59 8.55 -6.56 -8.48
N SER A 60 9.18 -7.10 -9.52
CA SER A 60 8.57 -8.02 -10.48
C SER A 60 7.91 -9.21 -9.78
N GLY A 61 6.60 -9.35 -10.02
CA GLY A 61 5.78 -10.44 -9.47
C GLY A 61 5.44 -10.31 -7.99
N ARG A 62 5.84 -9.22 -7.32
CA ARG A 62 5.58 -8.96 -5.91
C ARG A 62 4.25 -8.28 -5.72
N ARG A 63 3.53 -8.70 -4.70
CA ARG A 63 2.17 -8.24 -4.39
C ARG A 63 2.15 -7.52 -3.06
N THR A 64 1.53 -6.35 -3.04
CA THR A 64 1.47 -5.50 -1.85
C THR A 64 0.04 -5.17 -1.43
N ALA A 65 -0.14 -4.99 -0.12
CA ALA A 65 -1.24 -4.23 0.42
C ALA A 65 -0.73 -2.84 0.83
N HIS A 66 -1.33 -1.78 0.29
CA HIS A 66 -0.96 -0.41 0.61
C HIS A 66 -1.89 0.14 1.69
N ILE A 67 -1.33 0.58 2.82
CA ILE A 67 -2.09 1.09 3.96
C ILE A 67 -1.77 2.58 4.13
N THR A 68 -2.80 3.42 4.26
CA THR A 68 -2.66 4.88 4.41
C THR A 68 -3.47 5.43 5.57
N ASP A 69 -3.12 6.65 6.01
CA ASP A 69 -3.92 7.36 7.01
C ASP A 69 -5.28 7.84 6.46
N LEU A 70 -5.25 8.48 5.30
CA LEU A 70 -6.37 9.26 4.79
C LEU A 70 -6.41 9.23 3.27
N VAL A 71 -7.61 9.03 2.72
CA VAL A 71 -7.87 9.32 1.31
C VAL A 71 -8.80 10.53 1.17
N THR A 72 -8.40 11.47 0.31
CA THR A 72 -9.21 12.62 -0.14
C THR A 72 -9.67 12.40 -1.58
N GLU A 73 -8.92 12.92 -2.54
CA GLU A 73 -9.13 12.81 -4.00
C GLU A 73 -8.19 11.76 -4.63
N ALA A 74 -7.43 11.03 -3.81
CA ALA A 74 -6.50 9.99 -4.24
C ALA A 74 -5.40 10.43 -5.25
N SER A 75 -5.05 11.72 -5.26
CA SER A 75 -3.97 12.24 -6.11
C SER A 75 -2.60 11.59 -5.81
N SER A 76 -2.32 11.29 -4.55
CA SER A 76 -1.11 10.57 -4.12
C SER A 76 -1.08 9.12 -4.62
N TYR A 77 -2.23 8.45 -4.64
CA TYR A 77 -2.36 7.11 -5.21
C TYR A 77 -2.06 7.10 -6.71
N ALA A 78 -2.73 7.97 -7.46
CA ALA A 78 -2.58 8.02 -8.91
C ALA A 78 -1.19 8.52 -9.35
N GLY A 79 -0.64 9.52 -8.64
CA GLY A 79 0.60 10.18 -9.02
C GLY A 79 1.87 9.53 -8.50
N VAL A 80 1.83 8.84 -7.35
CA VAL A 80 3.04 8.34 -6.69
C VAL A 80 2.91 6.89 -6.25
N TRP A 81 1.95 6.55 -5.39
CA TRP A 81 1.96 5.24 -4.71
C TRP A 81 1.77 4.06 -5.66
N ILE A 82 0.82 4.16 -6.58
CA ILE A 82 0.57 3.10 -7.56
C ILE A 82 1.70 3.03 -8.60
N PRO A 83 2.13 4.15 -9.24
CA PRO A 83 3.26 4.13 -10.16
C PRO A 83 4.55 3.56 -9.53
N SER A 84 4.86 3.95 -8.29
CA SER A 84 6.09 3.50 -7.61
C SER A 84 6.19 1.99 -7.50
N ILE A 85 5.05 1.29 -7.44
CA ILE A 85 4.97 -0.16 -7.36
C ILE A 85 4.85 -0.79 -8.75
N ARG A 86 3.94 -0.28 -9.59
CA ARG A 86 3.62 -0.87 -10.89
C ARG A 86 4.71 -0.69 -11.93
N ASP A 87 5.34 0.47 -11.97
CA ASP A 87 6.38 0.77 -12.97
C ASP A 87 7.65 -0.06 -12.72
N ARG A 88 7.77 -0.66 -11.54
CA ARG A 88 8.83 -1.60 -11.13
C ARG A 88 8.40 -3.07 -11.20
N GLY A 89 7.28 -3.37 -11.87
CA GLY A 89 6.79 -4.74 -12.09
C GLY A 89 6.00 -5.36 -10.92
N GLY A 90 5.73 -4.58 -9.87
CA GLY A 90 4.93 -5.01 -8.72
C GLY A 90 3.43 -4.78 -8.91
N GLU A 91 2.64 -5.35 -8.01
CA GLU A 91 1.18 -5.23 -8.00
C GLU A 91 0.69 -4.74 -6.64
N MET A 92 -0.07 -3.65 -6.62
CA MET A 92 -0.87 -3.25 -5.45
C MET A 92 -2.20 -3.99 -5.53
N LEU A 93 -2.34 -5.07 -4.75
CA LEU A 93 -3.54 -5.92 -4.73
C LEU A 93 -4.64 -5.37 -3.82
N ILE A 94 -4.23 -4.74 -2.72
CA ILE A 94 -5.12 -4.23 -1.68
C ILE A 94 -4.71 -2.79 -1.37
N SER A 95 -5.69 -1.92 -1.14
CA SER A 95 -5.49 -0.56 -0.65
C SER A 95 -6.47 -0.30 0.47
N ALA A 96 -5.97 0.01 1.67
CA ALA A 96 -6.79 0.35 2.82
C ALA A 96 -6.40 1.73 3.36
N ASN A 97 -7.40 2.51 3.76
CA ASN A 97 -7.20 3.83 4.37
C ASN A 97 -7.88 3.83 5.73
N VAL A 98 -7.27 4.45 6.75
CA VAL A 98 -7.92 4.57 8.06
C VAL A 98 -9.16 5.47 7.97
N ILE A 99 -9.08 6.57 7.23
CA ILE A 99 -10.19 7.51 7.02
C ILE A 99 -10.43 7.74 5.51
N ASP A 100 -11.70 7.73 5.11
CA ASP A 100 -12.16 8.23 3.80
C ASP A 100 -12.92 9.55 4.01
N ARG A 101 -12.46 10.63 3.35
CA ARG A 101 -13.15 11.94 3.42
C ARG A 101 -14.40 12.03 2.56
N ALA A 102 -14.76 10.98 1.82
CA ALA A 102 -15.88 10.94 0.88
C ALA A 102 -15.78 12.03 -0.21
N GLN A 103 -14.55 12.34 -0.63
CA GLN A 103 -14.25 13.32 -1.70
C GLN A 103 -13.97 12.66 -3.06
N GLY A 104 -14.40 11.41 -3.23
CA GLY A 104 -14.26 10.65 -4.48
C GLY A 104 -12.99 9.81 -4.62
N GLY A 105 -11.94 10.05 -3.82
CA GLY A 105 -10.67 9.34 -3.94
C GLY A 105 -10.75 7.83 -3.73
N ALA A 106 -11.66 7.35 -2.87
CA ALA A 106 -11.93 5.92 -2.72
C ALA A 106 -12.42 5.27 -4.03
N VAL A 107 -13.21 5.99 -4.84
CA VAL A 107 -13.70 5.51 -6.14
C VAL A 107 -12.56 5.48 -7.15
N ASP A 108 -11.72 6.51 -7.16
CA ASP A 108 -10.60 6.59 -8.10
C ASP A 108 -9.52 5.56 -7.78
N ALA A 109 -9.19 5.36 -6.50
CA ALA A 109 -8.31 4.28 -6.07
C ALA A 109 -8.86 2.90 -6.49
N ARG A 110 -10.17 2.65 -6.33
CA ARG A 110 -10.81 1.39 -6.77
C ARG A 110 -10.69 1.14 -8.27
N ARG A 111 -10.80 2.18 -9.10
CA ARG A 111 -10.63 2.02 -10.57
C ARG A 111 -9.22 1.55 -10.92
N VAL A 112 -8.23 1.96 -10.13
CA VAL A 112 -6.83 1.67 -10.42
C VAL A 112 -6.39 0.36 -9.76
N VAL A 113 -6.70 0.13 -8.48
CA VAL A 113 -6.33 -1.06 -7.69
C VAL A 113 -7.22 -2.28 -8.01
N GLY A 114 -8.44 -2.07 -8.50
CA GLY A 114 -9.44 -3.10 -8.71
C GLY A 114 -10.54 -3.06 -7.64
N GLU A 115 -11.69 -3.69 -7.94
CA GLU A 115 -12.97 -3.57 -7.21
C GLU A 115 -12.98 -4.15 -5.78
N LEU A 116 -11.83 -4.55 -5.22
CA LEU A 116 -11.77 -5.40 -4.04
C LEU A 116 -10.88 -4.81 -2.95
N ALA A 117 -11.49 -4.63 -1.78
CA ALA A 117 -10.91 -4.29 -0.49
C ALA A 117 -10.59 -2.79 -0.25
N LEU A 118 -11.61 -1.94 -0.35
CA LEU A 118 -11.72 -0.84 0.63
C LEU A 118 -12.67 -1.32 1.73
N GLU A 119 -12.13 -2.00 2.74
CA GLU A 119 -12.87 -2.23 3.99
C GLU A 119 -12.98 -0.89 4.73
N ARG A 120 -14.21 -0.55 5.15
CA ARG A 120 -14.55 0.75 5.74
C ARG A 120 -14.22 0.84 7.23
N ASP A 121 -13.81 -0.24 7.87
CA ASP A 121 -13.71 -0.31 9.34
C ASP A 121 -12.53 -1.21 9.76
N ILE A 122 -11.32 -0.65 9.88
CA ILE A 122 -10.16 -1.37 10.47
C ILE A 122 -9.87 -0.91 11.91
N PHE A 123 -10.49 0.19 12.38
CA PHE A 123 -10.21 0.76 13.72
C PHE A 123 -11.47 1.10 14.54
N MET A 124 -12.44 0.17 14.61
CA MET A 124 -13.52 0.21 15.60
C MET A 124 -13.59 -1.11 16.36
N ALA A 125 -12.58 -1.32 17.22
CA ALA A 125 -12.59 -2.31 18.30
C ALA A 125 -11.86 -1.72 19.51
#